data_AF-A0A6B2KP45-F1
#
_entry.id   AF-A0A6B2KP45-F1
#
_cell.length_a   1.000
_cell.length_b   1.000
_cell.length_c   1.000
_cell.angle_alpha   90.00
_cell.angle_beta   90.00
_cell.angle_gamma   90.00
#
_symmetry.space_group_name_H-M   'P 1'
#
loop_
_entity.id
_entity.type
_entity.pdbx_description
1 polymer ?
#
loop_
_entity_poly.entity_id
_entity_poly.type
_entity_poly.pdbx_seq_one_letter_code
_entity_poly.pdbx_strand_id
1 'polypeptide(L)'
;MLGWLELVVVLALWTAALALPCVFWLRRQQSLRALDEHRFDQMQAQISRLQKDLHAQAGAQPSAVSQAPAPARRRADVPAPIEPSGGGSPYNQAIELARHGLSAGEVAERCGISRSEAELIVSLYRNSPTA
;
A
#
# COMPACT_ATOMS: atom_id res chain seq x y z
N MET A 1 3.92 -51.13 48.67
CA MET A 1 2.84 -50.16 48.41
C MET A 1 3.37 -48.73 48.23
N LEU A 2 4.33 -48.25 49.04
CA LEU A 2 4.89 -46.88 48.91
C LEU A 2 5.51 -46.56 47.53
N GLY A 3 6.27 -47.47 46.91
CA GLY A 3 6.96 -47.17 45.64
C GLY A 3 6.06 -46.92 44.42
N TRP A 4 4.81 -47.43 44.43
CA TRP A 4 3.86 -47.15 43.35
C TRP A 4 3.30 -45.74 43.42
N LEU A 5 3.10 -45.21 44.64
CA LEU A 5 2.64 -43.84 44.84
C LEU A 5 3.71 -42.84 44.40
N GLU A 6 4.98 -43.10 44.71
CA GLU A 6 6.11 -42.26 44.27
C GLU A 6 6.18 -42.15 42.74
N LEU A 7 6.01 -43.26 42.01
CA LEU A 7 5.99 -43.25 40.54
C LEU A 7 4.83 -42.44 39.97
N VAL A 8 3.63 -42.59 40.56
CA VAL A 8 2.45 -41.82 40.14
C VAL A 8 2.64 -40.33 40.39
N VAL A 9 3.23 -39.95 41.53
CA VAL A 9 3.50 -38.54 41.86
C VAL A 9 4.54 -37.93 40.93
N VAL A 10 5.64 -38.64 40.63
CA VAL A 10 6.65 -38.17 39.68
C VAL A 10 6.06 -38.00 38.28
N LEU A 11 5.25 -38.95 37.82
CA LEU A 11 4.58 -38.86 36.51
C LEU A 11 3.60 -37.68 36.46
N ALA A 12 2.83 -37.47 37.53
CA ALA A 12 1.90 -36.34 37.64
C ALA A 12 2.63 -35.00 37.62
N LEU A 13 3.76 -34.89 38.34
CA LEU A 13 4.61 -33.68 38.31
C LEU A 13 5.21 -33.43 36.93
N TRP A 14 5.69 -34.49 36.27
CA TRP A 14 6.31 -34.38 34.96
C TRP A 14 5.30 -33.95 33.89
N THR A 15 4.09 -34.51 33.91
CA THR A 15 3.01 -34.12 33.01
C THR A 15 2.51 -32.71 33.29
N ALA A 16 2.36 -32.32 34.56
CA ALA A 16 1.98 -30.95 34.94
C ALA A 16 3.03 -29.91 34.50
N ALA A 17 4.32 -30.23 34.64
CA ALA A 17 5.43 -29.38 34.22
C ALA A 17 5.43 -29.10 32.71
N LEU A 18 4.89 -30.01 31.89
CA LEU A 18 4.74 -29.81 30.44
C LEU A 18 3.37 -29.21 30.05
N ALA A 19 2.30 -29.59 30.74
CA ALA A 19 0.95 -29.11 30.44
C ALA A 19 0.78 -27.63 30.76
N LEU A 20 1.33 -27.14 31.88
CA LEU A 20 1.26 -25.75 32.30
C LEU A 20 1.85 -24.76 31.27
N PRO A 21 3.10 -24.92 30.80
CA PRO A 21 3.66 -24.03 29.78
C PRO A 21 2.95 -24.17 28.43
N CYS A 22 2.45 -25.37 28.07
CA CYS A 22 1.70 -25.57 26.85
C CYS A 22 0.37 -24.79 26.88
N VAL A 23 -0.39 -24.89 27.97
CA VAL A 23 -1.63 -24.11 28.16
C VAL A 23 -1.34 -22.61 28.22
N PHE A 24 -0.28 -22.19 28.92
CA PHE A 24 0.12 -20.79 28.97
C PHE A 24 0.45 -20.24 27.57
N TRP A 25 1.20 -21.01 26.78
CA TRP A 25 1.54 -20.65 25.40
C TRP A 25 0.29 -20.56 24.51
N LEU A 26 -0.59 -21.56 24.58
CA LEU A 26 -1.85 -21.58 23.82
C LEU A 26 -2.73 -20.38 24.16
N ARG A 27 -2.90 -20.05 25.44
CA ARG A 27 -3.67 -18.88 25.87
C ARG A 27 -3.04 -17.57 25.40
N ARG A 28 -1.72 -17.47 25.47
CA ARG A 28 -0.97 -16.31 24.95
C ARG A 28 -1.07 -16.20 23.43
N GLN A 29 -1.11 -17.32 22.73
CA GLN A 29 -1.26 -17.32 21.28
C GLN A 29 -2.69 -16.98 20.85
N GLN A 30 -3.70 -17.42 21.60
CA GLN A 30 -5.09 -17.03 21.39
C GLN A 30 -5.30 -15.53 21.55
N SER A 31 -4.70 -14.89 22.56
CA SER A 31 -4.81 -13.43 22.73
C SER A 31 -4.15 -12.64 21.59
N LEU A 32 -3.05 -13.15 21.04
CA LEU A 32 -2.41 -12.57 19.86
C LEU A 32 -3.30 -12.72 18.62
N ARG A 33 -3.90 -13.90 18.42
CA ARG A 33 -4.82 -14.13 17.30
C ARG A 33 -6.06 -13.24 17.33
N ALA A 34 -6.63 -12.99 18.51
CA ALA A 34 -7.78 -12.10 18.65
C ALA A 34 -7.46 -10.65 18.23
N LEU A 35 -6.23 -10.18 18.52
CA LEU A 35 -5.77 -8.86 18.06
C LEU A 35 -5.60 -8.82 16.54
N ASP A 36 -5.07 -9.88 15.94
CA ASP A 36 -4.89 -9.97 14.49
C ASP A 36 -6.24 -10.00 13.76
N GLU A 37 -7.24 -10.71 14.29
CA GLU A 37 -8.59 -10.77 13.73
C GLU A 37 -9.25 -9.39 13.72
N HIS A 38 -9.17 -8.64 14.83
CA HIS A 38 -9.66 -7.27 14.89
C HIS A 38 -8.92 -6.31 13.95
N ARG A 39 -7.60 -6.47 13.79
CA ARG A 39 -6.82 -5.65 12.84
C ARG A 39 -7.22 -5.94 11.40
N PHE A 40 -7.44 -7.21 11.06
CA PHE A 40 -7.87 -7.61 9.73
C PHE A 40 -9.27 -7.06 9.40
N ASP A 41 -10.21 -7.18 10.33
CA ASP A 41 -11.57 -6.64 10.20
C ASP A 41 -11.56 -5.12 9.97
N GLN A 42 -10.73 -4.39 10.72
CA GLN A 42 -10.59 -2.94 10.56
C GLN A 42 -10.07 -2.56 9.17
N MET A 43 -9.05 -3.25 8.66
CA MET A 43 -8.53 -3.00 7.31
C MET A 43 -9.58 -3.31 6.25
N GLN A 44 -10.32 -4.41 6.39
CA GLN A 44 -11.36 -4.80 5.45
C GLN A 44 -12.54 -3.81 5.46
N ALA A 45 -12.90 -3.29 6.63
CA ALA A 45 -13.88 -2.22 6.76
C ALA A 45 -13.41 -0.92 6.10
N GLN A 46 -12.13 -0.56 6.21
CA GLN A 46 -11.57 0.62 5.53
C GLN A 46 -11.59 0.46 4.01
N ILE A 47 -11.15 -0.69 3.50
CA ILE A 47 -11.15 -0.98 2.05
C ILE A 47 -12.58 -0.89 1.51
N SER A 48 -13.55 -1.51 2.19
CA SER A 48 -14.95 -1.49 1.73
C SER A 48 -15.58 -0.09 1.78
N ARG A 49 -15.20 0.76 2.75
CA ARG A 49 -15.62 2.17 2.79
C ARG A 49 -15.02 2.96 1.63
N LEU A 50 -13.70 2.87 1.43
CA LEU A 50 -13.02 3.55 0.32
C LEU A 50 -13.55 3.10 -1.05
N GLN A 51 -13.80 1.81 -1.23
CA GLN A 51 -14.42 1.29 -2.46
C GLN A 51 -15.81 1.87 -2.69
N LYS A 52 -16.64 1.99 -1.65
CA LYS A 52 -17.96 2.63 -1.75
C LYS A 52 -17.83 4.12 -2.10
N ASP A 53 -16.90 4.83 -1.48
CA ASP A 53 -16.67 6.26 -1.74
C ASP A 53 -16.21 6.48 -3.19
N LEU A 54 -15.29 5.65 -3.70
CA LEU A 54 -14.86 5.67 -5.10
C LEU A 54 -16.02 5.34 -6.05
N HIS A 55 -16.83 4.32 -5.74
CA HIS A 55 -18.01 3.99 -6.55
C HIS A 55 -19.06 5.11 -6.54
N ALA A 56 -19.27 5.77 -5.40
CA ALA A 56 -20.17 6.91 -5.29
C ALA A 56 -19.67 8.11 -6.12
N GLN A 57 -18.36 8.40 -6.07
CA GLN A 57 -17.75 9.46 -6.88
C GLN A 57 -17.71 9.11 -8.37
N ALA A 58 -17.44 7.85 -8.73
CA ALA A 58 -17.46 7.37 -10.10
C ALA A 58 -18.88 7.30 -10.68
N GLY A 59 -19.88 6.98 -9.87
CA GLY A 59 -21.30 7.00 -10.24
C GLY A 59 -21.89 8.41 -10.31
N ALA A 60 -21.35 9.36 -9.54
CA ALA A 60 -21.70 10.77 -9.60
C ALA A 60 -21.02 11.53 -10.77
N GLN A 61 -19.97 10.96 -11.39
CA GLN A 61 -19.49 11.41 -12.69
C GLN A 61 -20.33 10.75 -13.80
N PRO A 62 -21.19 11.50 -14.51
CA PRO A 62 -21.91 10.95 -15.63
C PRO A 62 -20.90 10.68 -16.76
N SER A 63 -20.75 9.42 -17.12
CA SER A 63 -20.62 9.00 -18.52
C SER A 63 -19.49 9.67 -19.33
N ALA A 64 -18.22 9.30 -19.11
CA ALA A 64 -17.17 9.52 -20.11
C ALA A 64 -16.20 8.34 -20.32
N VAL A 65 -16.14 7.35 -19.43
CA VAL A 65 -15.08 6.30 -19.48
C VAL A 65 -15.63 4.88 -19.66
N SER A 66 -16.91 4.72 -19.98
CA SER A 66 -17.47 3.41 -20.36
C SER A 66 -17.89 3.39 -21.83
N GLN A 67 -16.90 3.28 -22.71
CA GLN A 67 -17.01 2.55 -23.98
C GLN A 67 -15.64 1.92 -24.30
N ALA A 68 -15.59 0.59 -24.26
CA ALA A 68 -14.46 -0.29 -24.62
C ALA A 68 -14.24 -0.31 -26.17
N PRO A 69 -13.23 -0.99 -26.78
CA PRO A 69 -12.33 -2.02 -26.23
C PRO A 69 -10.84 -2.05 -26.73
N ALA A 70 -10.06 -2.95 -26.09
CA ALA A 70 -8.81 -3.58 -26.57
C ALA A 70 -7.45 -2.86 -26.28
N PRO A 71 -6.30 -3.58 -26.27
CA PRO A 71 -5.48 -3.75 -25.08
C PRO A 71 -4.09 -3.07 -25.18
N ALA A 72 -3.39 -3.03 -24.05
CA ALA A 72 -1.99 -2.63 -23.88
C ALA A 72 -1.73 -1.12 -23.70
N ARG A 73 -1.54 -0.71 -22.45
CA ARG A 73 -0.20 -0.39 -21.95
C ARG A 73 -0.20 -0.17 -20.44
N ARG A 74 0.52 -1.08 -19.77
CA ARG A 74 1.36 -0.88 -18.59
C ARG A 74 0.82 0.04 -17.49
N ARG A 75 0.35 -0.61 -16.43
CA ARG A 75 0.90 -0.48 -15.07
C ARG A 75 2.07 0.52 -14.96
N ALA A 76 1.79 1.63 -14.31
CA ALA A 76 2.70 2.27 -13.37
C ALA A 76 1.82 2.86 -12.24
N ASP A 77 1.40 1.97 -11.34
CA ASP A 77 1.09 2.33 -9.96
C ASP A 77 2.36 2.90 -9.31
N VAL A 78 2.26 4.02 -8.58
CA VAL A 78 2.45 4.10 -7.11
C VAL A 78 2.32 5.58 -6.64
N PRO A 79 1.71 5.87 -5.46
CA PRO A 79 1.20 7.21 -5.08
C PRO A 79 1.92 7.93 -3.89
N ALA A 80 1.68 9.27 -3.83
CA ALA A 80 1.70 10.24 -2.69
C ALA A 80 3.05 10.84 -2.21
N PRO A 81 3.12 12.08 -1.62
CA PRO A 81 2.04 12.90 -1.01
C PRO A 81 1.99 14.45 -1.31
N ILE A 82 0.75 14.96 -1.46
CA ILE A 82 0.09 16.17 -0.89
C ILE A 82 0.75 17.59 -1.03
N GLU A 83 0.24 18.34 -2.03
CA GLU A 83 -0.19 19.78 -2.05
C GLU A 83 0.85 20.94 -2.15
N PRO A 84 0.56 22.06 -2.89
CA PRO A 84 -0.74 22.73 -2.93
C PRO A 84 -1.44 22.82 -4.28
N SER A 85 -2.75 22.60 -4.19
CA SER A 85 -3.85 23.03 -5.04
C SER A 85 -3.57 24.32 -5.83
N GLY A 86 -3.61 24.20 -7.16
CA GLY A 86 -3.61 25.36 -8.05
C GLY A 86 -3.21 25.05 -9.49
N GLY A 87 -4.01 24.27 -10.21
CA GLY A 87 -3.95 24.21 -11.68
C GLY A 87 -2.78 23.40 -12.26
N GLY A 88 -3.02 22.10 -12.51
CA GLY A 88 -2.05 21.20 -13.13
C GLY A 88 -0.90 20.85 -12.18
N SER A 89 -0.52 19.58 -12.12
CA SER A 89 0.70 19.21 -11.40
C SER A 89 1.90 19.94 -12.05
N PRO A 90 2.82 20.57 -11.30
CA PRO A 90 4.03 21.20 -11.87
C PRO A 90 4.84 20.23 -12.74
N TYR A 91 4.70 18.93 -12.47
CA TYR A 91 5.22 17.85 -13.32
C TYR A 91 4.59 17.80 -14.71
N ASN A 92 3.27 17.98 -14.82
CA ASN A 92 2.59 17.96 -16.13
C ASN A 92 3.07 19.13 -16.99
N GLN A 93 3.20 20.32 -16.38
CA GLN A 93 3.78 21.48 -17.05
C GLN A 93 5.24 21.22 -17.45
N ALA A 94 6.04 20.59 -16.57
CA ALA A 94 7.41 20.23 -16.89
C ALA A 94 7.52 19.23 -18.05
N ILE A 95 6.59 18.28 -18.15
CA ILE A 95 6.50 17.31 -19.26
C ILE A 95 6.16 18.02 -20.57
N GLU A 96 5.20 18.95 -20.56
CA GLU A 96 4.86 19.74 -21.75
C GLU A 96 6.05 20.58 -22.23
N LEU A 97 6.71 21.30 -21.33
CA LEU A 97 7.90 22.08 -21.66
C LEU A 97 9.05 21.22 -22.16
N ALA A 98 9.25 20.03 -21.58
CA ALA A 98 10.23 19.07 -22.06
C ALA A 98 9.90 18.56 -23.48
N ARG A 99 8.63 18.31 -23.79
CA ARG A 99 8.17 17.95 -25.16
C ARG A 99 8.35 19.09 -26.15
N HIS A 100 8.23 20.34 -25.70
CA HIS A 100 8.56 21.54 -26.50
C HIS A 100 10.08 21.75 -26.69
N GLY A 101 10.92 20.90 -26.10
CA GLY A 101 12.37 20.92 -26.30
C GLY A 101 13.13 21.92 -25.42
N LEU A 102 12.50 22.45 -24.37
CA LEU A 102 13.17 23.33 -23.41
C LEU A 102 14.26 22.58 -22.65
N SER A 103 15.28 23.32 -22.20
CA SER A 103 16.38 22.76 -21.42
C SER A 103 15.95 22.44 -19.98
N ALA A 104 16.62 21.48 -19.35
CA ALA A 104 16.28 21.08 -17.97
C ALA A 104 16.43 22.24 -16.95
N GLY A 105 17.33 23.20 -17.20
CA GLY A 105 17.47 24.40 -16.38
C GLY A 105 16.23 25.28 -16.43
N GLU A 106 15.72 25.56 -17.63
CA GLU A 106 14.53 26.39 -17.83
C GLU A 106 13.26 25.71 -17.30
N VAL A 107 13.18 24.38 -17.42
CA VAL A 107 12.05 23.60 -16.89
C VAL A 107 12.04 23.64 -15.36
N ALA A 108 13.19 23.51 -14.71
CA ALA A 108 13.31 23.60 -13.25
C ALA A 108 12.88 24.98 -12.73
N GLU A 109 13.34 26.05 -13.38
CA GLU A 109 13.00 27.42 -13.00
C GLU A 109 11.51 27.75 -13.20
N ARG A 110 10.91 27.30 -14.31
CA ARG A 110 9.51 27.61 -14.64
C ARG A 110 8.50 26.79 -13.87
N CYS A 111 8.81 25.53 -13.58
CA CYS A 111 7.89 24.60 -12.91
C CYS A 111 8.17 24.46 -11.41
N GLY A 112 9.24 25.08 -10.90
CA GLY A 112 9.59 25.01 -9.48
C GLY A 112 10.02 23.62 -9.00
N ILE A 113 10.51 22.77 -9.90
CA ILE A 113 10.99 21.41 -9.61
C ILE A 113 12.51 21.38 -9.48
N SER A 114 13.06 20.32 -8.89
CA SER A 114 14.51 20.22 -8.73
C SER A 114 15.23 20.06 -10.08
N ARG A 115 16.47 20.54 -10.19
CA ARG A 115 17.25 20.44 -11.43
C ARG A 115 17.45 19.00 -11.89
N SER A 116 17.77 18.10 -10.95
CA SER A 116 17.95 16.67 -11.23
C SER A 116 16.66 16.00 -11.73
N GLU A 117 15.52 16.48 -11.27
CA GLU A 117 14.20 15.98 -11.66
C GLU A 117 13.76 16.52 -13.02
N ALA A 118 14.08 17.78 -13.33
CA ALA A 118 13.91 18.33 -14.67
C ALA A 118 14.80 17.61 -15.70
N GLU A 119 16.06 17.28 -15.35
CA GLU A 119 16.95 16.49 -16.20
C GLU A 119 16.37 15.10 -16.51
N LEU A 120 15.77 14.44 -15.51
CA LEU A 120 15.08 13.18 -15.69
C LEU A 120 13.89 13.31 -16.66
N ILE A 121 13.02 14.31 -16.46
CA ILE A 121 11.84 14.53 -17.30
C ILE A 121 12.25 14.84 -18.74
N VAL A 122 13.21 15.74 -18.97
CA VAL A 122 13.69 16.06 -20.32
C VAL A 122 14.29 14.84 -21.00
N SER A 123 15.10 14.04 -20.29
CA SER A 123 15.68 12.82 -20.88
C SER A 123 14.63 11.79 -21.25
N LEU A 124 13.59 11.62 -20.43
CA LEU A 124 12.52 10.66 -20.65
C LEU A 124 11.63 11.08 -21.82
N TYR A 125 11.17 12.32 -21.84
CA TYR A 125 10.11 12.78 -22.76
C TYR A 125 10.63 13.35 -24.08
N ARG A 126 11.88 13.81 -24.16
CA ARG A 126 12.50 14.22 -25.43
C ARG A 126 12.87 13.02 -26.30
N ASN A 127 13.22 11.89 -25.67
CA ASN A 127 13.67 10.67 -26.35
C ASN A 127 12.62 9.55 -26.36
N SER A 128 11.43 9.77 -25.81
CA SER A 128 10.29 8.87 -26.00
C SER A 128 9.43 9.35 -27.18
N PRO A 129 9.74 8.98 -28.43
CA PRO A 129 8.77 9.11 -29.49
C PRO A 129 7.60 8.18 -29.12
N THR A 130 6.49 8.76 -28.66
CA THR A 130 5.19 8.13 -28.87
C THR A 130 4.87 8.28 -30.35
N ALA A 131 5.45 7.41 -31.17
CA ALA A 131 5.06 7.11 -32.54
C ALA A 131 4.92 5.60 -32.67
#